data_AF-A0A388P5L1-F1
#
_entry.id   AF-A0A388P5L1-F1
#
_cell.length_a   1.000
_cell.length_b   1.000
_cell.length_c   1.000
_cell.angle_alpha   90.00
_cell.angle_beta   90.00
_cell.angle_gamma   90.00
#
_symmetry.space_group_name_H-M   'P 1'
#
loop_
_entity.id
_entity.type
_entity.pdbx_description
1 polymer ?
#
loop_
_entity_poly.entity_id
_entity_poly.type
_entity_poly.pdbx_seq_one_letter_code
_entity_poly.pdbx_strand_id
1 'polypeptide(L)'
;MWQNFDVARKNGKFNITELGLDKDRKTKKINKTCIFFNESDFTNEYFGCALHHLALAEDKHFVETKPDICWQLPLRRSWESRSTGDKKYDVIVIGEYTREAWGEGGADMDWYCSSNSEAHNGAEPVYASHKTELTKLMNASAYETLAELCKVRIEAQKSRKAKHLPLFVIHPATKAAKS
;
A
#
# COMPACT_ATOMS: atom_id res chain seq x y z
N MET A 1 -8.20 5.99 22.38
CA MET A 1 -7.62 5.82 21.03
C MET A 1 -8.17 4.62 20.25
N TRP A 2 -8.49 3.48 20.86
CA TRP A 2 -9.04 2.31 20.14
C TRP A 2 -10.44 1.94 20.65
N GLN A 3 -11.47 2.14 19.83
CA GLN A 3 -12.88 1.90 20.15
C GLN A 3 -13.15 0.45 20.58
N ASN A 4 -12.57 -0.52 19.88
CA ASN A 4 -12.84 -1.94 20.11
C ASN A 4 -11.87 -2.59 21.10
N PHE A 5 -11.13 -1.82 21.92
CA PHE A 5 -10.12 -2.35 22.83
C PHE A 5 -10.69 -3.39 23.80
N ASP A 6 -11.80 -3.08 24.48
CA ASP A 6 -12.42 -3.98 25.46
C ASP A 6 -13.03 -5.22 24.78
N VAL A 7 -13.51 -5.08 23.55
CA VAL A 7 -14.00 -6.21 22.73
C VAL A 7 -12.85 -7.13 22.34
N ALA A 8 -11.70 -6.54 21.97
CA ALA A 8 -10.51 -7.26 21.57
C ALA A 8 -9.81 -7.93 22.77
N ARG A 9 -9.86 -7.35 23.96
CA ARG A 9 -9.17 -7.84 25.17
C ARG A 9 -10.12 -8.66 26.05
N LYS A 10 -10.00 -10.00 25.98
CA LYS A 10 -10.76 -10.92 26.84
C LYS A 10 -9.82 -11.70 27.76
N ASN A 11 -10.09 -11.70 29.07
CA ASN A 11 -9.30 -12.39 30.09
C ASN A 11 -7.80 -12.10 30.00
N GLY A 12 -7.44 -10.83 29.76
CA GLY A 12 -6.06 -10.38 29.62
C GLY A 12 -5.37 -10.75 28.31
N LYS A 13 -6.05 -11.42 27.37
CA LYS A 13 -5.51 -11.80 26.06
C LYS A 13 -6.23 -11.06 24.93
N PHE A 14 -5.49 -10.76 23.86
CA PHE A 14 -6.08 -10.21 22.64
C PHE A 14 -6.68 -11.31 21.77
N ASN A 15 -7.91 -11.09 21.33
CA ASN A 15 -8.66 -11.94 20.42
C ASN A 15 -9.01 -11.17 19.14
N ILE A 16 -7.96 -10.85 18.36
CA ILE A 16 -8.00 -9.98 17.18
C ILE A 16 -8.06 -10.74 15.84
N THR A 17 -8.07 -12.07 15.88
CA THR A 17 -8.09 -12.92 14.68
C THR A 17 -9.39 -13.73 14.59
N GLU A 18 -9.78 -14.09 13.37
CA GLU A 18 -10.86 -15.03 13.05
C GLU A 18 -10.41 -15.97 11.92
N LEU A 19 -11.12 -17.07 11.69
CA LEU A 19 -10.85 -17.96 10.56
C LEU A 19 -11.58 -17.46 9.30
N GLY A 20 -10.87 -17.46 8.18
CA GLY A 20 -11.38 -17.24 6.85
C GLY A 20 -12.16 -18.43 6.29
N LEU A 21 -12.70 -18.27 5.08
CA LEU A 21 -13.43 -19.34 4.37
C LEU A 21 -12.51 -20.50 3.98
N ASP A 22 -11.25 -20.18 3.71
CA ASP A 22 -10.11 -21.06 3.46
C ASP A 22 -9.52 -21.69 4.73
N LYS A 23 -10.07 -21.37 5.91
CA LYS A 23 -9.55 -21.74 7.25
C LYS A 23 -8.22 -21.05 7.60
N ASP A 24 -7.83 -20.01 6.88
CA ASP A 24 -6.66 -19.21 7.24
C ASP A 24 -7.00 -18.19 8.33
N ARG A 25 -6.01 -17.78 9.11
CA ARG A 25 -6.21 -16.71 10.10
C ARG A 25 -6.22 -15.36 9.41
N LYS A 26 -7.28 -14.59 9.63
CA LYS A 26 -7.39 -13.20 9.20
C LYS A 26 -7.72 -12.28 10.37
N THR A 27 -7.52 -10.97 10.18
CA THR A 27 -7.94 -9.97 11.16
C THR A 27 -9.45 -10.02 11.33
N LYS A 28 -9.89 -10.06 12.59
CA LYS A 28 -11.31 -10.10 12.95
C LYS A 28 -12.03 -8.84 12.47
N LYS A 29 -13.28 -8.99 12.06
CA LYS A 29 -14.17 -7.86 11.77
C LYS A 29 -15.17 -7.62 12.89
N ILE A 30 -15.45 -6.34 13.15
CA ILE A 30 -16.54 -5.87 14.01
C ILE A 30 -17.35 -4.89 13.16
N ASN A 31 -18.67 -4.99 13.15
CA ASN A 31 -19.53 -4.09 12.35
C ASN A 31 -19.16 -4.01 10.86
N LYS A 32 -18.74 -5.14 10.27
CA LYS A 32 -18.25 -5.26 8.89
C LYS A 32 -16.92 -4.54 8.60
N THR A 33 -16.33 -3.83 9.57
CA THR A 33 -15.02 -3.16 9.47
C THR A 33 -13.93 -3.93 10.21
N CYS A 34 -12.67 -3.58 9.98
CA CYS A 34 -11.53 -4.17 10.70
C CYS A 34 -11.65 -3.89 12.20
N ILE A 35 -11.31 -4.83 13.09
CA ILE A 35 -11.37 -4.61 14.56
C ILE A 35 -10.56 -3.39 15.04
N PHE A 36 -9.54 -2.97 14.29
CA PHE A 36 -8.74 -1.77 14.57
C PHE A 36 -9.35 -0.47 14.02
N PHE A 37 -10.48 -0.54 13.31
CA PHE A 37 -11.17 0.64 12.82
C PHE A 37 -12.00 1.28 13.93
N ASN A 38 -11.86 2.58 14.08
CA ASN A 38 -12.71 3.42 14.90
C ASN A 38 -13.72 4.12 13.98
N GLU A 39 -14.99 3.96 14.31
CA GLU A 39 -16.11 4.59 13.62
C GLU A 39 -16.11 6.12 13.84
N SER A 40 -16.80 6.84 12.96
CA SER A 40 -16.84 8.31 13.00
C SER A 40 -17.54 8.89 14.22
N ASP A 41 -18.38 8.09 14.89
CA ASP A 41 -19.12 8.46 16.10
C ASP A 41 -18.36 8.16 17.40
N PHE A 42 -17.19 7.49 17.34
CA PHE A 42 -16.42 7.15 18.53
C PHE A 42 -15.86 8.39 19.24
N THR A 43 -14.99 9.12 18.55
CA THR A 43 -14.45 10.41 18.98
C THR A 43 -14.00 11.15 17.72
N ASN A 44 -14.21 12.48 17.67
CA ASN A 44 -13.81 13.30 16.53
C ASN A 44 -12.29 13.23 16.25
N GLU A 45 -11.47 12.97 17.27
CA GLU A 45 -10.01 12.89 17.16
C GLU A 45 -9.51 11.56 16.59
N TYR A 46 -10.15 10.44 16.95
CA TYR A 46 -9.62 9.11 16.63
C TYR A 46 -10.38 8.35 15.54
N PHE A 47 -11.06 9.04 14.62
CA PHE A 47 -11.67 8.39 13.45
C PHE A 47 -10.63 7.61 12.63
N GLY A 48 -10.97 6.41 12.15
CA GLY A 48 -10.10 5.59 11.31
C GLY A 48 -9.27 4.54 12.07
N CYS A 49 -8.10 4.17 11.54
CA CYS A 49 -7.33 3.04 12.07
C CYS A 49 -6.63 3.38 13.40
N ALA A 50 -6.94 2.66 14.47
CA ALA A 50 -6.30 2.81 15.78
C ALA A 50 -4.76 2.64 15.74
N LEU A 51 -4.23 1.79 14.84
CA LEU A 51 -2.78 1.60 14.66
C LEU A 51 -2.10 2.78 13.96
N HIS A 52 -2.87 3.58 13.20
CA HIS A 52 -2.38 4.83 12.64
C HIS A 52 -2.24 5.88 13.75
N HIS A 53 -3.25 6.00 14.60
CA HIS A 53 -3.21 6.88 15.78
C HIS A 53 -2.11 6.51 16.76
N LEU A 54 -1.86 5.21 16.96
CA LEU A 54 -0.72 4.73 17.75
C LEU A 54 0.61 5.22 17.18
N ALA A 55 0.80 5.16 15.87
CA ALA A 55 2.03 5.62 15.23
C ALA A 55 2.26 7.11 15.46
N LEU A 56 1.21 7.92 15.32
CA LEU A 56 1.28 9.35 15.58
C LEU A 56 1.59 9.66 17.05
N ALA A 57 0.96 8.94 17.98
CA ALA A 57 1.16 9.12 19.41
C ALA A 57 2.57 8.72 19.88
N GLU A 58 3.20 7.76 19.19
CA GLU A 58 4.56 7.31 19.48
C GLU A 58 5.64 8.01 18.63
N ASP A 59 5.26 8.98 17.77
CA ASP A 59 6.14 9.63 16.80
C ASP A 59 6.92 8.62 15.92
N LYS A 60 6.20 7.60 15.42
CA LYS A 60 6.74 6.52 14.59
C LYS A 60 6.10 6.50 13.21
N HIS A 61 6.86 5.98 12.26
CA HIS A 61 6.33 5.68 10.95
C HIS A 61 5.33 4.51 10.99
N PHE A 62 4.29 4.56 10.15
CA PHE A 62 3.19 3.57 10.16
C PHE A 62 3.62 2.13 9.88
N VAL A 63 4.78 1.93 9.25
CA VAL A 63 5.39 0.61 9.01
C VAL A 63 5.73 -0.13 10.31
N GLU A 64 5.92 0.60 11.41
CA GLU A 64 6.28 0.02 12.71
C GLU A 64 5.05 -0.43 13.51
N THR A 65 3.87 0.12 13.22
CA THR A 65 2.66 -0.13 14.02
C THR A 65 1.59 -0.89 13.27
N LYS A 66 1.54 -0.78 11.94
CA LYS A 66 0.53 -1.43 11.10
C LYS A 66 1.01 -2.82 10.64
N PRO A 67 0.09 -3.77 10.43
CA PRO A 67 0.43 -5.03 9.77
C PRO A 67 0.76 -4.79 8.29
N ASP A 68 1.50 -5.74 7.69
CA ASP A 68 2.05 -5.68 6.33
C ASP A 68 1.15 -5.06 5.28
N ILE A 69 -0.04 -5.62 5.08
CA ILE A 69 -0.95 -5.11 4.03
C ILE A 69 -1.35 -3.65 4.28
N CYS A 70 -1.48 -3.20 5.53
CA CYS A 70 -2.02 -1.88 5.86
C CYS A 70 -1.02 -0.74 5.68
N TRP A 71 0.29 -1.00 5.80
CA TRP A 71 1.31 0.00 5.47
C TRP A 71 1.81 -0.11 4.02
N GLN A 72 1.64 -1.28 3.39
CA GLN A 72 2.09 -1.49 2.02
C GLN A 72 1.27 -0.69 1.00
N LEU A 73 -0.06 -0.57 1.18
CA LEU A 73 -0.90 0.11 0.18
C LEU A 73 -0.44 1.56 -0.12
N PRO A 74 -0.31 1.94 -1.40
CA PRO A 74 -0.75 1.21 -2.61
C PRO A 74 0.32 0.29 -3.23
N LEU A 75 1.47 0.09 -2.60
CA LEU A 75 2.58 -0.73 -3.09
C LEU A 75 2.30 -2.22 -2.89
N ARG A 76 2.39 -3.01 -3.97
CA ARG A 76 2.27 -4.46 -3.94
C ARG A 76 3.60 -5.12 -4.18
N ARG A 77 3.99 -6.04 -3.28
CA ARG A 77 5.09 -6.97 -3.54
C ARG A 77 4.55 -8.32 -3.99
N SER A 78 5.03 -8.80 -5.12
CA SER A 78 4.79 -10.16 -5.62
C SER A 78 6.08 -10.84 -6.02
N TRP A 79 5.99 -12.15 -6.24
CA TRP A 79 7.12 -13.01 -6.61
C TRP A 79 6.78 -13.74 -7.90
N GLU A 80 7.69 -13.71 -8.85
CA GLU A 80 7.62 -14.42 -10.12
C GLU A 80 8.85 -15.30 -10.26
N SER A 81 8.71 -16.50 -10.84
CA SER A 81 9.87 -17.27 -11.29
C SER A 81 10.05 -17.07 -12.80
N ARG A 82 11.25 -16.74 -13.25
CA ARG A 82 11.61 -16.59 -14.66
C ARG A 82 12.72 -17.56 -15.05
N SER A 83 12.61 -18.18 -16.22
CA SER A 83 13.64 -19.09 -16.74
C SER A 83 14.26 -18.53 -18.02
N THR A 84 15.59 -18.55 -18.13
CA THR A 84 16.33 -18.22 -19.36
C THR A 84 17.33 -19.33 -19.68
N GLY A 85 17.09 -20.08 -20.76
CA GLY A 85 17.82 -21.33 -21.00
C GLY A 85 17.71 -22.25 -19.77
N ASP A 86 18.85 -22.70 -19.26
CA ASP A 86 18.93 -23.59 -18.09
C ASP A 86 18.91 -22.85 -16.74
N LYS A 87 18.85 -21.51 -16.73
CA LYS A 87 18.85 -20.72 -15.49
C LYS A 87 17.44 -20.36 -15.05
N LYS A 88 17.16 -20.49 -13.76
CA LYS A 88 15.94 -20.03 -13.09
C LYS A 88 16.27 -18.88 -12.14
N TYR A 89 15.45 -17.83 -12.17
CA TYR A 89 15.55 -16.68 -11.28
C TYR A 89 14.23 -16.48 -10.54
N ASP A 90 14.32 -16.12 -9.27
CA ASP A 90 13.19 -15.54 -8.54
C ASP A 90 13.26 -14.02 -8.66
N VAL A 91 12.17 -13.44 -9.11
CA VAL A 91 12.00 -12.02 -9.37
C VAL A 91 10.98 -11.48 -8.40
N ILE A 92 11.42 -10.53 -7.57
CA ILE A 92 10.54 -9.76 -6.71
C ILE A 92 10.05 -8.56 -7.51
N VAL A 93 8.73 -8.42 -7.63
CA VAL A 93 8.09 -7.33 -8.34
C VAL A 93 7.41 -6.43 -7.31
N ILE A 94 7.76 -5.14 -7.34
CA ILE A 94 7.06 -4.10 -6.57
C ILE A 94 6.27 -3.26 -7.57
N GLY A 95 4.96 -3.31 -7.48
CA GLY A 95 4.02 -2.62 -8.36
C GLY A 95 2.88 -1.97 -7.59
N GLU A 96 1.81 -1.65 -8.29
CA GLU A 96 0.56 -1.18 -7.68
C GLU A 96 -0.25 -2.38 -7.17
N TYR A 97 -0.90 -2.26 -6.02
CA TYR A 97 -2.06 -3.09 -5.70
C TYR A 97 -3.20 -2.67 -6.63
N THR A 98 -3.57 -3.45 -7.62
CA THR A 98 -4.78 -3.19 -8.41
C THR A 98 -5.98 -3.93 -7.80
N ARG A 99 -7.19 -3.73 -8.32
CA ARG A 99 -8.36 -4.51 -7.86
C ARG A 99 -8.17 -6.00 -8.12
N GLU A 100 -7.59 -6.36 -9.26
CA GLU A 100 -7.31 -7.76 -9.63
C GLU A 100 -6.31 -8.41 -8.67
N ALA A 101 -5.42 -7.61 -8.06
CA ALA A 101 -4.46 -8.10 -7.09
C ALA A 101 -5.09 -8.60 -5.77
N TRP A 102 -6.37 -8.31 -5.53
CA TRP A 102 -7.14 -8.79 -4.37
C TRP A 102 -7.87 -10.11 -4.63
N GLY A 103 -7.72 -10.71 -5.82
CA GLY A 103 -8.45 -11.91 -6.22
C GLY A 103 -9.93 -11.64 -6.51
N GLU A 104 -10.77 -12.67 -6.43
CA GLU A 104 -12.19 -12.59 -6.81
C GLU A 104 -12.97 -11.49 -6.07
N GLY A 105 -12.61 -11.20 -4.81
CA GLY A 105 -13.27 -10.17 -4.00
C GLY A 105 -12.83 -8.73 -4.29
N GLY A 106 -11.85 -8.51 -5.16
CA GLY A 106 -11.30 -7.18 -5.45
C GLY A 106 -12.27 -6.25 -6.18
N ALA A 107 -13.16 -6.82 -7.01
CA ALA A 107 -14.19 -6.07 -7.71
C ALA A 107 -15.17 -5.40 -6.72
N ASP A 108 -15.46 -6.05 -5.60
CA ASP A 108 -16.42 -5.60 -4.58
C ASP A 108 -15.78 -4.67 -3.53
N MET A 109 -14.49 -4.31 -3.66
CA MET A 109 -13.82 -3.41 -2.72
C MET A 109 -14.05 -1.95 -3.06
N ASP A 110 -15.24 -1.42 -2.77
CA ASP A 110 -15.63 -0.03 -3.12
C ASP A 110 -14.63 1.04 -2.62
N TRP A 111 -13.97 0.78 -1.50
CA TRP A 111 -13.01 1.69 -0.86
C TRP A 111 -11.62 1.72 -1.52
N TYR A 112 -11.31 0.79 -2.43
CA TYR A 112 -9.98 0.70 -3.04
C TYR A 112 -9.86 1.62 -4.27
N CYS A 113 -8.87 2.54 -4.27
CA CYS A 113 -8.87 3.67 -5.20
C CYS A 113 -7.54 3.97 -5.93
N SER A 114 -6.47 3.20 -5.74
CA SER A 114 -5.16 3.58 -6.33
C SER A 114 -5.17 3.67 -7.85
N SER A 115 -6.06 2.93 -8.52
CA SER A 115 -6.21 2.94 -9.98
C SER A 115 -7.15 4.04 -10.49
N ASN A 116 -7.76 4.84 -9.59
CA ASN A 116 -8.65 5.94 -9.93
C ASN A 116 -7.84 7.24 -10.13
N SER A 117 -8.26 8.10 -11.07
CA SER A 117 -7.57 9.37 -11.34
C SER A 117 -7.49 10.30 -10.14
N GLU A 118 -8.48 10.26 -9.26
CA GLU A 118 -8.56 11.09 -8.05
C GLU A 118 -7.43 10.78 -7.05
N ALA A 119 -6.88 9.56 -7.09
CA ALA A 119 -5.73 9.18 -6.27
C ALA A 119 -4.38 9.66 -6.85
N HIS A 120 -4.35 10.20 -8.07
CA HIS A 120 -3.14 10.61 -8.78
C HIS A 120 -2.86 12.13 -8.70
N ASN A 121 -3.09 12.73 -7.52
CA ASN A 121 -2.93 14.16 -7.24
C ASN A 121 -1.75 14.51 -6.32
N GLY A 122 -0.89 13.54 -5.99
CA GLY A 122 0.24 13.72 -5.09
C GLY A 122 1.28 14.74 -5.59
N ALA A 123 1.78 15.58 -4.69
CA ALA A 123 2.79 16.61 -4.99
C ALA A 123 4.18 16.01 -5.29
N GLU A 124 4.50 14.89 -4.62
CA GLU A 124 5.75 14.17 -4.81
C GLU A 124 5.52 12.87 -5.58
N PRO A 125 6.49 12.43 -6.41
CA PRO A 125 6.40 11.13 -7.06
C PRO A 125 6.47 10.01 -6.02
N VAL A 126 5.75 8.91 -6.26
CA VAL A 126 5.61 7.76 -5.34
C VAL A 126 6.95 7.24 -4.80
N TYR A 127 8.00 7.18 -5.63
CA TYR A 127 9.30 6.68 -5.17
C TYR A 127 9.93 7.56 -4.09
N ALA A 128 9.60 8.86 -4.05
CA ALA A 128 10.10 9.79 -3.04
C ALA A 128 9.19 9.79 -1.80
N SER A 129 7.87 9.90 -1.99
CA SER A 129 6.92 9.97 -0.88
C SER A 129 6.80 8.67 -0.09
N HIS A 130 7.05 7.51 -0.72
CA HIS A 130 7.04 6.19 -0.07
C HIS A 130 8.45 5.63 0.16
N LYS A 131 9.45 6.49 0.42
CA LYS A 131 10.84 6.06 0.68
C LYS A 131 10.91 4.97 1.75
N THR A 132 10.20 5.14 2.86
CA THR A 132 10.26 4.25 4.02
C THR A 132 9.71 2.87 3.68
N GLU A 133 8.53 2.80 3.06
CA GLU A 133 7.86 1.57 2.66
C GLU A 133 8.66 0.83 1.59
N LEU A 134 9.16 1.54 0.58
CA LEU A 134 9.98 0.95 -0.47
C LEU A 134 11.28 0.38 0.12
N THR A 135 11.96 1.15 0.98
CA THR A 135 13.16 0.68 1.70
C THR A 135 12.86 -0.57 2.52
N LYS A 136 11.72 -0.64 3.22
CA LYS A 136 11.30 -1.83 3.98
C LYS A 136 11.03 -3.04 3.08
N LEU A 137 10.48 -2.82 1.88
CA LEU A 137 10.15 -3.88 0.92
C LEU A 137 11.37 -4.44 0.18
N MET A 138 12.35 -3.59 -0.16
CA MET A 138 13.45 -3.95 -1.06
C MET A 138 14.86 -3.79 -0.48
N ASN A 139 15.02 -3.26 0.73
CA ASN A 139 16.27 -2.78 1.35
C ASN A 139 16.79 -1.42 0.82
N ALA A 140 17.70 -0.81 1.58
CA ALA A 140 18.22 0.53 1.30
C ALA A 140 19.03 0.62 0.00
N SER A 141 19.87 -0.37 -0.30
CA SER A 141 20.71 -0.37 -1.50
C SER A 141 19.88 -0.45 -2.79
N ALA A 142 18.86 -1.31 -2.80
CA ALA A 142 17.93 -1.41 -3.91
C ALA A 142 17.06 -0.15 -4.04
N TYR A 143 16.65 0.46 -2.92
CA TYR A 143 15.92 1.74 -2.94
C TYR A 143 16.73 2.86 -3.57
N GLU A 144 18.00 3.04 -3.21
CA GLU A 144 18.84 4.10 -3.80
C GLU A 144 19.01 3.91 -5.31
N THR A 145 19.14 2.65 -5.77
CA THR A 145 19.15 2.32 -7.20
C THR A 145 17.82 2.71 -7.89
N LEU A 146 16.69 2.36 -7.28
CA LEU A 146 15.36 2.76 -7.80
C LEU A 146 15.23 4.28 -7.87
N ALA A 147 15.59 4.98 -6.80
CA ALA A 147 15.48 6.42 -6.69
C ALA A 147 16.31 7.13 -7.77
N GLU A 148 17.53 6.67 -8.04
CA GLU A 148 18.37 7.22 -9.10
C GLU A 148 17.75 7.00 -10.49
N LEU A 149 17.29 5.78 -10.79
CA LEU A 149 16.61 5.48 -12.06
C LEU A 149 15.36 6.34 -12.26
N CYS A 150 14.58 6.55 -11.20
CA CYS A 150 13.40 7.42 -11.23
C CYS A 150 13.77 8.90 -11.46
N LYS A 151 14.81 9.41 -10.81
CA LYS A 151 15.32 10.77 -11.02
C LYS A 151 15.75 10.97 -12.48
N VAL A 152 16.59 10.08 -13.01
CA VAL A 152 17.04 10.10 -14.41
C VAL A 152 15.84 10.06 -15.36
N ARG A 153 14.85 9.19 -15.10
CA ARG A 153 13.63 9.11 -15.91
C ARG A 153 12.85 10.43 -15.92
N ILE A 154 12.68 11.08 -14.77
CA ILE A 154 11.93 12.33 -14.65
C ILE A 154 12.67 13.48 -15.34
N GLU A 155 13.98 13.59 -15.19
CA GLU A 155 14.78 14.62 -15.87
C GLU A 155 14.80 14.40 -17.40
N ALA A 156 14.85 13.14 -17.86
CA ALA A 156 14.70 12.81 -19.28
C ALA A 156 13.30 13.16 -19.82
N GLN A 157 12.24 13.03 -19.01
CA GLN A 157 10.89 13.47 -19.38
C GLN A 157 10.80 15.00 -19.50
N LYS A 158 11.42 15.76 -18.58
CA LYS A 158 11.41 17.23 -18.56
C LYS A 158 12.23 17.85 -19.70
N SER A 159 13.40 17.30 -19.99
CA SER A 159 14.33 17.80 -21.02
C SER A 159 13.86 17.55 -22.46
N ARG A 160 12.70 16.93 -22.61
CA ARG A 160 12.21 16.45 -23.89
C ARG A 160 11.66 17.57 -24.77
N LYS A 161 12.32 17.79 -25.92
CA LYS A 161 11.94 18.84 -26.89
C LYS A 161 10.71 18.51 -27.76
N ALA A 162 10.44 17.23 -28.04
CA ALA A 162 9.36 16.81 -28.94
C ALA A 162 8.33 15.92 -28.23
N LYS A 163 7.05 16.34 -28.25
CA LYS A 163 5.92 15.66 -27.57
C LYS A 163 5.52 14.30 -28.18
N HIS A 164 6.04 13.89 -29.33
CA HIS A 164 5.32 12.94 -30.22
C HIS A 164 5.77 11.46 -30.18
N LEU A 165 6.89 11.11 -29.56
CA LEU A 165 7.28 9.69 -29.41
C LEU A 165 6.78 9.12 -28.06
N PRO A 166 6.09 7.99 -27.97
CA PRO A 166 5.65 7.42 -26.69
C PRO A 166 6.80 6.69 -25.97
N LEU A 167 7.92 7.38 -25.70
CA LEU A 167 9.11 6.78 -25.06
C LEU A 167 8.90 6.46 -23.57
N PHE A 168 7.97 7.18 -22.93
CA PHE A 168 7.67 6.98 -21.52
C PHE A 168 6.22 6.54 -21.37
N VAL A 169 6.03 5.32 -20.89
CA VAL A 169 4.73 4.86 -20.42
C VAL A 169 4.31 5.74 -19.23
N ILE A 170 3.12 6.32 -19.34
CA ILE A 170 2.46 7.10 -18.28
C ILE A 170 1.32 6.24 -17.75
N HIS A 171 1.16 6.20 -16.43
CA HIS A 171 0.04 5.47 -15.81
C HIS A 171 -1.31 6.00 -16.33
N PRO A 172 -2.26 5.13 -16.72
CA PRO A 172 -3.56 5.57 -17.25
C PRO A 172 -4.28 6.57 -16.34
N ALA A 173 -4.30 6.33 -15.03
CA ALA A 173 -4.93 7.23 -14.07
C ALA A 173 -4.19 8.58 -13.93
N THR A 174 -2.85 8.60 -14.03
CA THR A 174 -2.08 9.87 -14.10
C THR A 174 -2.41 10.66 -15.36
N LYS A 175 -2.66 9.97 -16.49
CA LYS A 175 -3.05 10.63 -17.73
C LYS A 175 -4.46 11.24 -17.60
N ALA A 176 -5.40 10.50 -17.02
CA ALA A 176 -6.78 10.95 -16.79
C ALA A 176 -6.87 12.07 -15.74
N ALA A 177 -6.02 12.08 -14.72
CA ALA A 177 -5.99 13.16 -13.72
C ALA A 177 -5.56 14.53 -14.30
N LYS A 178 -4.95 14.55 -15.49
CA LYS A 178 -4.49 15.75 -16.19
C LYS A 178 -5.45 16.24 -17.28
N SER A 179 -6.50 15.47 -17.58
CA SER A 179 -7.50 15.82 -18.60
C SER A 179 -8.64 16.65 -18.04
#